data_AF-A0A1G6SKQ0-F1
#
_entry.id   AF-A0A1G6SKQ0-F1
#
_cell.length_a   1.000
_cell.length_b   1.000
_cell.length_c   1.000
_cell.angle_alpha   90.00
_cell.angle_beta   90.00
_cell.angle_gamma   90.00
#
_symmetry.space_group_name_H-M   'P 1'
#
loop_
_entity.id
_entity.type
_entity.pdbx_description
1 polymer ?
#
loop_
_entity_poly.entity_id
_entity_poly.type
_entity_poly.pdbx_seq_one_letter_code
_entity_poly.pdbx_strand_id
1 'polypeptide(L)'
;MRYIPTSAVAVEKLKQAAKKAKRKYKIPHSDALDRVARGEGYDHWHHVTLCARETERLASQPSLVGECQRAVDAAIAGRSISIVTGPEILADGPLILFSTVDGDAWLLEPNERICTCLAWHGTPRKFGISDAGQQLLIHWGGSYELHGNFFSVSMDDDEIGARMIGGYPLPELRKAIEKSLSFDAALNDIFGGRGGVDLTDEVIADLVRQGWAEKELLAARSDGAIYSPARNSLLYPAFGNVP
;
A
#
# COMPACT_ATOMS: atom_id res chain seq x y z
N MET A 1 22.13 -20.60 17.93
CA MET A 1 22.92 -20.05 16.82
C MET A 1 22.49 -18.60 16.64
N ARG A 2 23.40 -17.63 16.73
CA ARG A 2 23.07 -16.18 16.75
C ARG A 2 22.99 -15.63 15.33
N TYR A 3 21.85 -15.10 14.91
CA TYR A 3 21.74 -14.46 13.59
C TYR A 3 22.59 -13.17 13.52
N ILE A 4 23.33 -13.01 12.42
CA ILE A 4 24.09 -11.81 12.07
C ILE A 4 23.64 -11.40 10.66
N PRO A 5 23.14 -10.17 10.43
CA PRO A 5 22.79 -9.73 9.08
C PRO A 5 24.00 -9.79 8.15
N THR A 6 23.95 -10.63 7.11
CA THR A 6 25.08 -10.88 6.20
C THR A 6 24.66 -10.65 4.75
N SER A 7 25.06 -9.52 4.17
CA SER A 7 24.79 -9.23 2.76
C SER A 7 25.72 -10.00 1.82
N ALA A 8 25.32 -10.16 0.55
CA ALA A 8 26.16 -10.80 -0.48
C ALA A 8 27.52 -10.10 -0.62
N VAL A 9 27.56 -8.77 -0.50
CA VAL A 9 28.80 -7.99 -0.50
C VAL A 9 29.69 -8.33 0.70
N ALA A 10 29.11 -8.52 1.88
CA ALA A 10 29.85 -8.95 3.06
C ALA A 10 30.43 -10.36 2.86
N VAL A 11 29.65 -11.31 2.34
CA VAL A 11 30.13 -12.66 2.01
C VAL A 11 31.32 -12.62 1.05
N GLU A 12 31.25 -11.81 0.00
CA GLU A 12 32.36 -11.67 -0.95
C GLU A 12 33.60 -11.05 -0.30
N LYS A 13 33.45 -10.04 0.56
CA LYS A 13 34.57 -9.49 1.35
C LYS A 13 35.25 -10.56 2.21
N LEU A 14 34.46 -11.41 2.88
CA LEU A 14 34.99 -12.51 3.71
C LEU A 14 35.72 -13.56 2.85
N LYS A 15 35.18 -13.93 1.67
CA LYS A 15 35.86 -14.82 0.73
C LYS A 15 37.20 -14.24 0.26
N GLN A 16 37.26 -12.96 -0.06
CA GLN A 16 38.50 -12.30 -0.47
C GLN A 16 39.52 -12.23 0.66
N ALA A 17 39.09 -11.95 1.89
CA ALA A 17 39.95 -12.01 3.08
C ALA A 17 40.49 -13.43 3.31
N ALA A 18 39.66 -14.47 3.17
CA ALA A 18 40.08 -15.86 3.29
C ALA A 18 41.08 -16.27 2.20
N LYS A 19 40.94 -15.78 0.96
CA LYS A 19 41.95 -15.99 -0.10
C LYS A 19 43.29 -15.37 0.26
N LYS A 20 43.30 -14.16 0.84
CA LYS A 20 44.52 -13.49 1.32
C LYS A 20 45.15 -14.27 2.48
N ALA A 21 44.34 -14.71 3.45
CA ALA A 21 44.79 -15.50 4.61
C ALA A 21 45.38 -16.85 4.18
N LYS A 22 44.74 -17.56 3.25
CA LYS A 22 45.25 -18.80 2.67
C LYS A 22 46.68 -18.65 2.14
N ARG A 23 46.94 -17.59 1.35
CA ARG A 23 48.26 -17.32 0.76
C ARG A 23 49.29 -16.95 1.83
N LYS A 24 48.92 -16.08 2.78
CA LYS A 24 49.82 -15.59 3.83
C LYS A 24 50.24 -16.68 4.81
N TYR A 25 49.29 -17.51 5.25
CA TYR A 25 49.51 -18.50 6.31
C TYR A 25 49.70 -19.94 5.78
N LYS A 26 49.61 -20.15 4.46
CA LYS A 26 49.75 -21.48 3.80
C LYS A 26 48.84 -22.56 4.39
N ILE A 27 47.63 -22.19 4.80
CA ILE A 27 46.61 -23.10 5.35
C ILE A 27 45.60 -23.54 4.27
N PRO A 28 44.85 -24.64 4.49
CA PRO A 28 43.71 -24.99 3.65
C PRO A 28 42.71 -23.85 3.53
N HIS A 29 41.99 -23.77 2.39
CA HIS A 29 41.05 -22.68 2.16
C HIS A 29 39.85 -22.73 3.12
N SER A 30 39.37 -23.92 3.46
CA SER A 30 38.33 -24.15 4.48
C SER A 30 38.71 -23.54 5.81
N ASP A 31 39.94 -23.80 6.27
CA ASP A 31 40.43 -23.31 7.56
C ASP A 31 40.60 -21.79 7.55
N ALA A 32 41.01 -21.23 6.40
CA ALA A 32 41.08 -19.78 6.20
C ALA A 32 39.68 -19.13 6.28
N LEU A 33 38.65 -19.76 5.70
CA LEU A 33 37.27 -19.26 5.76
C LEU A 33 36.75 -19.28 7.20
N ASP A 34 36.97 -20.38 7.93
CA ASP A 34 36.55 -20.50 9.33
C ASP A 34 37.25 -19.49 10.24
N ARG A 35 38.56 -19.27 10.05
CA ARG A 35 39.31 -18.28 10.84
C ARG A 35 38.84 -16.85 10.57
N VAL A 36 38.57 -16.49 9.32
CA VAL A 36 38.04 -15.17 8.96
C VAL A 36 36.63 -15.00 9.52
N ALA A 37 35.77 -16.02 9.40
CA ALA A 37 34.43 -16.00 9.97
C ALA A 37 34.45 -15.75 11.49
N ARG A 38 35.31 -16.46 12.23
CA ARG A 38 35.47 -16.25 13.69
C ARG A 38 35.98 -14.86 14.06
N GLY A 39 36.87 -14.29 13.25
CA GLY A 39 37.34 -12.92 13.44
C GLY A 39 36.24 -11.86 13.36
N GLU A 40 35.15 -12.16 12.67
CA GLU A 40 34.02 -11.26 12.42
C GLU A 40 32.78 -11.63 13.27
N GLY A 41 32.96 -12.49 14.28
CA GLY A 41 31.92 -12.85 15.25
C GLY A 41 31.02 -14.02 14.88
N TYR A 42 31.30 -14.72 13.77
CA TYR A 42 30.61 -15.96 13.40
C TYR A 42 31.28 -17.19 14.03
N ASP A 43 30.58 -18.32 14.12
CA ASP A 43 31.15 -19.54 14.73
C ASP A 43 32.08 -20.31 13.78
N HIS A 44 31.72 -20.35 12.48
CA HIS A 44 32.45 -21.00 11.38
C HIS A 44 31.86 -20.54 10.04
N TRP A 45 32.48 -20.93 8.91
CA TRP A 45 32.03 -20.51 7.57
C TRP A 45 30.59 -20.93 7.26
N HIS A 46 30.18 -22.13 7.70
CA HIS A 46 28.79 -22.55 7.51
C HIS A 46 27.77 -21.63 8.23
N HIS A 47 28.14 -21.00 9.35
CA HIS A 47 27.30 -20.00 10.02
C HIS A 47 27.14 -18.75 9.14
N VAL A 48 28.21 -18.27 8.50
CA VAL A 48 28.14 -17.17 7.50
C VAL A 48 27.15 -17.52 6.37
N THR A 49 27.19 -18.74 5.85
CA THR A 49 26.28 -19.15 4.76
C THR A 49 24.82 -19.24 5.20
N LEU A 50 24.55 -19.69 6.42
CA LEU A 50 23.21 -19.75 6.98
C LEU A 50 22.65 -18.34 7.24
N CYS A 51 23.46 -17.46 7.84
CA CYS A 51 23.10 -16.06 8.03
C CYS A 51 22.84 -15.34 6.69
N ALA A 52 23.69 -15.54 5.69
CA ALA A 52 23.51 -14.95 4.37
C ALA A 52 22.23 -15.43 3.67
N ARG A 53 21.94 -16.74 3.74
CA ARG A 53 20.69 -17.31 3.20
C ARG A 53 19.48 -16.75 3.93
N GLU A 54 19.55 -16.61 5.26
CA GLU A 54 18.44 -16.05 6.03
C GLU A 54 18.26 -14.56 5.75
N THR A 55 19.34 -13.79 5.58
CA THR A 55 19.28 -12.39 5.14
C THR A 55 18.63 -12.27 3.75
N GLU A 56 18.99 -13.14 2.81
CA GLU A 56 18.39 -13.17 1.47
C GLU A 56 16.91 -13.57 1.52
N ARG A 57 16.54 -14.54 2.37
CA ARG A 57 15.16 -14.95 2.60
C ARG A 57 14.32 -13.82 3.19
N LEU A 58 14.86 -13.08 4.15
CA LEU A 58 14.19 -11.92 4.75
C LEU A 58 14.06 -10.77 3.74
N ALA A 59 15.08 -10.54 2.90
CA ALA A 59 15.02 -9.53 1.84
C ALA A 59 14.06 -9.90 0.70
N SER A 60 13.79 -11.20 0.49
CA SER A 60 12.86 -11.70 -0.54
C SER A 60 11.41 -11.80 -0.06
N GLN A 61 11.13 -11.51 1.22
CA GLN A 61 9.77 -11.46 1.70
C GLN A 61 9.08 -10.18 1.24
N PRO A 62 7.79 -10.25 0.88
CA PRO A 62 6.98 -9.05 0.68
C PRO A 62 7.08 -8.17 1.92
N SER A 63 7.44 -6.91 1.73
CA SER A 63 7.50 -5.91 2.79
C SER A 63 6.71 -4.70 2.33
N LEU A 64 6.04 -4.01 3.25
CA LEU A 64 5.28 -2.82 2.89
C LEU A 64 6.20 -1.77 2.25
N VAL A 65 7.42 -1.60 2.77
CA VAL A 65 8.43 -0.68 2.21
C VAL A 65 8.73 -1.02 0.75
N GLY A 66 8.89 -2.31 0.42
CA GLY A 66 9.11 -2.77 -0.95
C GLY A 66 7.93 -2.48 -1.88
N GLU A 67 6.70 -2.70 -1.39
CA GLU A 67 5.47 -2.38 -2.14
C GLU A 67 5.31 -0.86 -2.36
N CYS A 68 5.60 -0.05 -1.34
CA CYS A 68 5.63 1.41 -1.47
C CYS A 68 6.63 1.86 -2.52
N GLN A 69 7.85 1.31 -2.50
CA GLN A 69 8.87 1.64 -3.49
C GLN A 69 8.42 1.26 -4.90
N ARG A 70 7.77 0.11 -5.07
CA ARG A 70 7.20 -0.30 -6.37
C ARG A 70 6.14 0.69 -6.89
N ALA A 71 5.28 1.22 -6.02
CA ALA A 71 4.29 2.22 -6.39
C ALA A 71 4.95 3.54 -6.81
N VAL A 72 5.97 3.99 -6.06
CA VAL A 72 6.77 5.17 -6.39
C VAL A 72 7.47 5.00 -7.74
N ASP A 73 8.16 3.88 -7.96
CA ASP A 73 8.86 3.60 -9.22
C ASP A 73 7.89 3.54 -10.41
N ALA A 74 6.67 3.04 -10.20
CA ALA A 74 5.63 3.04 -11.22
C ALA A 74 5.17 4.46 -11.56
N ALA A 75 4.92 5.30 -10.56
CA ALA A 75 4.55 6.70 -10.75
C ALA A 75 5.62 7.48 -11.51
N ILE A 76 6.89 7.38 -11.11
CA ILE A 76 8.01 8.04 -11.81
C ILE A 76 8.11 7.57 -13.27
N ALA A 77 7.82 6.29 -13.53
CA ALA A 77 7.81 5.72 -14.87
C ALA A 77 6.53 6.05 -15.67
N GLY A 78 5.58 6.83 -15.13
CA GLY A 78 4.32 7.16 -15.78
C GLY A 78 3.38 5.94 -15.97
N ARG A 79 3.48 4.94 -15.08
CA ARG A 79 2.64 3.74 -15.10
C ARG A 79 1.59 3.83 -14.00
N SER A 80 0.35 3.48 -14.33
CA SER A 80 -0.68 3.26 -13.32
C SER A 80 -0.68 1.80 -12.88
N ILE A 81 -0.53 1.59 -11.57
CA ILE A 81 -0.67 0.28 -10.93
C ILE A 81 -1.64 0.37 -9.76
N SER A 82 -2.21 -0.77 -9.37
CA SER A 82 -2.96 -0.93 -8.13
C SER A 82 -2.54 -2.25 -7.47
N ILE A 83 -2.21 -2.18 -6.19
CA ILE A 83 -1.73 -3.27 -5.35
C ILE A 83 -2.62 -3.32 -4.11
N VAL A 84 -3.11 -4.50 -3.78
CA VAL A 84 -3.75 -4.77 -2.49
C VAL A 84 -2.80 -5.68 -1.72
N THR A 85 -2.37 -5.28 -0.52
CA THR A 85 -1.44 -6.09 0.27
C THR A 85 -2.15 -7.33 0.82
N GLY A 86 -1.43 -8.45 0.92
CA GLY A 86 -1.92 -9.64 1.58
C GLY A 86 -1.60 -9.68 3.08
N PRO A 87 -2.11 -10.71 3.78
CA PRO A 87 -1.89 -10.91 5.22
C PRO A 87 -0.42 -11.14 5.59
N GLU A 88 0.42 -11.49 4.62
CA GLU A 88 1.88 -11.61 4.78
C GLU A 88 2.58 -10.28 5.07
N ILE A 89 1.96 -9.15 4.73
CA ILE A 89 2.46 -7.81 5.05
C ILE A 89 1.80 -7.26 6.32
N LEU A 90 0.48 -7.43 6.46
CA LEU A 90 -0.28 -6.88 7.59
C LEU A 90 -1.43 -7.82 7.96
N ALA A 91 -1.40 -8.33 9.19
CA ALA A 91 -2.42 -9.27 9.67
C ALA A 91 -3.78 -8.58 9.92
N ASP A 92 -3.76 -7.29 10.30
CA ASP A 92 -4.94 -6.54 10.73
C ASP A 92 -5.79 -5.99 9.57
N GLY A 93 -5.33 -6.15 8.33
CA GLY A 93 -6.12 -5.82 7.15
C GLY A 93 -5.28 -5.43 5.94
N PRO A 94 -5.83 -5.59 4.73
CA PRO A 94 -5.16 -5.18 3.49
C PRO A 94 -5.05 -3.65 3.39
N LEU A 95 -3.87 -3.18 2.97
CA LEU A 95 -3.63 -1.81 2.52
C LEU A 95 -3.70 -1.75 0.99
N ILE A 96 -3.97 -0.57 0.46
CA ILE A 96 -4.04 -0.34 -0.98
C ILE A 96 -2.94 0.63 -1.39
N LEU A 97 -2.14 0.23 -2.37
CA LEU A 97 -1.19 1.12 -3.03
C LEU A 97 -1.63 1.34 -4.47
N PHE A 98 -1.56 2.56 -4.95
CA PHE A 98 -1.74 2.81 -6.36
C PHE A 98 -0.81 3.91 -6.85
N SER A 99 -0.57 3.89 -8.16
CA SER A 99 0.11 4.97 -8.87
C SER A 99 -0.73 5.43 -10.05
N THR A 100 -0.40 6.62 -10.54
CA THR A 100 -1.06 7.26 -11.66
C THR A 100 -0.06 7.66 -12.72
N VAL A 101 -0.56 7.85 -13.95
CA VAL A 101 0.28 8.17 -15.11
C VAL A 101 0.88 9.59 -15.05
N ASP A 102 0.27 10.48 -14.26
CA ASP A 102 0.71 11.85 -13.99
C ASP A 102 1.75 11.94 -12.85
N GLY A 103 2.17 10.79 -12.31
CA GLY A 103 3.33 10.71 -11.41
C GLY A 103 3.00 10.74 -9.93
N ASP A 104 1.75 10.50 -9.55
CA ASP A 104 1.35 10.39 -8.15
C ASP A 104 1.35 8.92 -7.69
N ALA A 105 1.66 8.71 -6.41
CA ALA A 105 1.53 7.42 -5.75
C ALA A 105 1.03 7.58 -4.32
N TRP A 106 0.21 6.63 -3.88
CA TRP A 106 -0.49 6.70 -2.61
C TRP A 106 -0.51 5.34 -1.92
N LEU A 107 -0.50 5.38 -0.58
CA LEU A 107 -0.82 4.25 0.30
C LEU A 107 -2.08 4.61 1.08
N LEU A 108 -3.09 3.73 1.05
CA LEU A 108 -4.37 3.90 1.70
C LEU A 108 -4.61 2.78 2.72
N GLU A 109 -5.19 3.15 3.85
CA GLU A 109 -5.86 2.25 4.77
C GLU A 109 -7.39 2.40 4.58
N PRO A 110 -8.08 1.34 4.13
CA PRO A 110 -9.50 1.42 3.75
C PRO A 110 -10.49 1.63 4.90
N ASN A 111 -10.24 1.09 6.10
CA ASN A 111 -11.24 1.06 7.19
C ASN A 111 -11.43 2.43 7.84
N GLU A 112 -10.34 3.12 8.14
CA GLU A 112 -10.27 4.46 8.72
C GLU A 112 -10.20 5.56 7.66
N ARG A 113 -9.98 5.19 6.39
CA ARG A 113 -9.84 6.11 5.24
C ARG A 113 -8.71 7.13 5.43
N ILE A 114 -7.60 6.64 5.95
CA ILE A 114 -6.37 7.40 6.12
C ILE A 114 -5.40 7.06 5.00
N CYS A 115 -4.56 8.02 4.64
CA CYS A 115 -3.64 7.88 3.53
C CYS A 115 -2.30 8.54 3.79
N THR A 116 -1.31 8.15 2.99
CA THR A 116 -0.05 8.87 2.87
C THR A 116 0.35 8.96 1.40
N CYS A 117 0.88 10.12 1.01
CA CYS A 117 1.37 10.35 -0.34
C CYS A 117 2.80 9.80 -0.45
N LEU A 118 3.03 8.91 -1.42
CA LEU A 118 4.33 8.28 -1.67
C LEU A 118 5.11 9.01 -2.77
N ALA A 119 4.40 9.57 -3.75
CA ALA A 119 4.95 10.44 -4.78
C ALA A 119 3.92 11.49 -5.20
N TRP A 120 4.39 12.70 -5.48
CA TRP A 120 3.55 13.82 -5.90
C TRP A 120 4.18 14.49 -7.13
N HIS A 121 3.45 14.52 -8.24
CA HIS A 121 3.86 15.02 -9.55
C HIS A 121 5.26 14.52 -9.97
N GLY A 122 5.49 13.21 -9.82
CA GLY A 122 6.74 12.55 -10.17
C GLY A 122 7.87 12.75 -9.14
N THR A 123 7.61 13.43 -8.03
CA THR A 123 8.59 13.64 -6.95
C THR A 123 8.35 12.66 -5.81
N PRO A 124 9.30 11.77 -5.49
CA PRO A 124 9.19 10.87 -4.35
C PRO A 124 9.08 11.61 -3.02
N ARG A 125 8.17 11.19 -2.16
CA ARG A 125 8.00 11.69 -0.80
C ARG A 125 8.73 10.79 0.19
N LYS A 126 9.18 11.37 1.30
CA LYS A 126 9.61 10.57 2.46
C LYS A 126 8.36 10.12 3.22
N PHE A 127 8.17 8.82 3.33
CA PHE A 127 7.07 8.25 4.12
C PHE A 127 7.63 7.51 5.34
N GLY A 128 6.99 7.70 6.49
CA GLY A 128 7.39 7.11 7.76
C GLY A 128 6.83 5.71 7.91
N ILE A 129 7.51 4.71 7.35
CA ILE A 129 7.22 3.30 7.63
C ILE A 129 8.38 2.75 8.44
N SER A 130 8.10 2.36 9.69
CA SER A 130 9.06 1.71 10.57
C SER A 130 8.63 0.27 10.79
N ASP A 131 9.42 -0.66 10.29
CA ASP A 131 9.29 -2.08 10.59
C ASP A 131 10.17 -2.42 11.79
N ALA A 132 9.58 -2.39 12.98
CA ALA A 132 10.24 -2.77 14.23
C ALA A 132 10.12 -4.29 14.52
N GLY A 133 9.93 -5.11 13.49
CA GLY A 133 9.92 -6.57 13.55
C GLY A 133 8.63 -7.22 14.05
N GLN A 134 7.99 -6.65 15.08
CA GLN A 134 6.70 -7.16 15.60
C GLN A 134 5.51 -6.22 15.36
N GLN A 135 5.78 -4.96 15.06
CA GLN A 135 4.75 -3.98 14.74
C GLN A 135 5.25 -3.10 13.61
N LEU A 136 4.46 -3.07 12.54
CA LEU A 136 4.62 -2.11 11.48
C LEU A 136 3.98 -0.80 11.93
N LEU A 137 4.78 0.26 12.04
CA LEU A 137 4.28 1.60 12.32
C LEU A 137 4.25 2.40 11.03
N ILE A 138 3.07 2.85 10.65
CA ILE A 138 2.83 3.71 9.49
C ILE A 138 2.45 5.09 10.02
N HIS A 139 3.23 6.10 9.63
CA HIS A 139 2.87 7.50 9.83
C HIS A 139 1.96 7.96 8.68
N TRP A 140 0.67 7.98 8.96
CA TRP A 140 -0.35 8.50 8.05
C TRP A 140 -0.20 10.02 7.90
N GLY A 141 -0.39 10.52 6.69
CA GLY A 141 -0.20 11.93 6.35
C GLY A 141 -1.50 12.71 6.17
N GLY A 142 -2.65 12.05 6.32
CA GLY A 142 -3.96 12.66 6.14
C GLY A 142 -5.08 11.64 5.98
N SER A 143 -6.24 12.13 5.58
CA SER A 143 -7.42 11.33 5.24
C SER A 143 -7.81 11.50 3.78
N TYR A 144 -8.57 10.53 3.26
CA TYR A 144 -9.10 10.59 1.91
C TYR A 144 -10.59 10.24 1.86
N GLU A 145 -11.26 10.76 0.84
CA GLU A 145 -12.61 10.37 0.47
C GLU A 145 -12.73 10.28 -1.06
N LEU A 146 -13.63 9.42 -1.52
CA LEU A 146 -13.93 9.30 -2.95
C LEU A 146 -15.28 9.95 -3.23
N HIS A 147 -15.31 11.04 -3.98
CA HIS A 147 -16.55 11.74 -4.35
C HIS A 147 -16.73 11.73 -5.87
N GLY A 148 -17.67 10.92 -6.36
CA GLY A 148 -17.92 10.79 -7.81
C GLY A 148 -16.63 10.44 -8.57
N ASN A 149 -16.13 11.37 -9.37
CA ASN A 149 -14.89 11.20 -10.16
C ASN A 149 -13.65 11.88 -9.54
N PHE A 150 -13.70 12.22 -8.25
CA PHE A 150 -12.60 12.89 -7.54
C PHE A 150 -12.09 12.08 -6.34
N PHE A 151 -10.77 12.07 -6.21
CA PHE A 151 -10.03 11.65 -5.02
C PHE A 151 -9.81 12.89 -4.14
N SER A 152 -10.56 13.01 -3.06
CA SER A 152 -10.41 14.11 -2.11
C SER A 152 -9.45 13.73 -1.01
N VAL A 153 -8.54 14.62 -0.66
CA VAL A 153 -7.60 14.45 0.44
C VAL A 153 -7.62 15.64 1.37
N SER A 154 -7.34 15.38 2.65
CA SER A 154 -7.00 16.39 3.65
C SER A 154 -5.67 15.97 4.28
N MET A 155 -4.58 16.54 3.76
CA MET A 155 -3.21 16.20 4.16
C MET A 155 -2.63 17.21 5.15
N ASP A 156 -1.78 16.72 6.05
CA ASP A 156 -0.97 17.54 6.96
C ASP A 156 0.21 18.21 6.24
N ASP A 157 0.59 17.73 5.05
CA ASP A 157 1.63 18.30 4.19
C ASP A 157 1.11 19.57 3.49
N ASP A 158 1.75 20.72 3.71
CA ASP A 158 1.32 22.02 3.15
C ASP A 158 1.31 22.08 1.61
N GLU A 159 2.14 21.27 0.93
CA GLU A 159 2.23 21.27 -0.54
C GLU A 159 1.01 20.59 -1.17
N ILE A 160 0.45 19.57 -0.50
CA ILE A 160 -0.77 18.88 -0.92
C ILE A 160 -1.99 19.49 -0.23
N GLY A 161 -1.97 19.60 1.09
CA GLY A 161 -3.05 20.15 1.90
C GLY A 161 -4.40 19.48 1.62
N ALA A 162 -5.48 20.25 1.71
CA ALA A 162 -6.81 19.80 1.34
C ALA A 162 -7.12 20.09 -0.12
N ARG A 163 -7.48 19.07 -0.92
CA ARG A 163 -7.86 19.24 -2.33
C ARG A 163 -8.67 18.08 -2.91
N MET A 164 -9.30 18.33 -4.05
CA MET A 164 -9.94 17.32 -4.89
C MET A 164 -9.09 17.06 -6.13
N ILE A 165 -8.80 15.79 -6.42
CA ILE A 165 -7.92 15.38 -7.51
C ILE A 165 -8.72 14.54 -8.50
N GLY A 166 -8.75 14.96 -9.77
CA GLY A 166 -9.42 14.25 -10.86
C GLY A 166 -8.44 13.45 -11.71
N GLY A 167 -8.94 12.51 -12.51
CA GLY A 167 -8.13 11.73 -13.46
C GLY A 167 -7.48 10.47 -12.89
N TYR A 168 -7.61 10.23 -11.59
CA TYR A 168 -7.16 9.01 -10.94
C TYR A 168 -8.02 7.78 -11.33
N PRO A 169 -7.48 6.55 -11.23
CA PRO A 169 -8.17 5.30 -11.58
C PRO A 169 -9.21 4.91 -10.51
N LEU A 170 -10.21 5.77 -10.31
CA LEU A 170 -11.21 5.64 -9.26
C LEU A 170 -12.12 4.40 -9.38
N PRO A 171 -12.55 3.96 -10.58
CA PRO A 171 -13.34 2.73 -10.69
C PRO A 171 -12.62 1.50 -10.12
N GLU A 172 -11.34 1.34 -10.47
CA GLU A 172 -10.49 0.27 -9.98
C GLU A 172 -10.21 0.43 -8.47
N LEU A 173 -9.95 1.66 -8.03
CA LEU A 173 -9.68 1.98 -6.63
C LEU A 173 -10.88 1.69 -5.73
N ARG A 174 -12.10 2.04 -6.15
CA ARG A 174 -13.35 1.74 -5.44
C ARG A 174 -13.51 0.24 -5.24
N LYS A 175 -13.31 -0.54 -6.30
CA LYS A 175 -13.38 -2.01 -6.26
C LYS A 175 -12.32 -2.61 -5.33
N ALA A 176 -11.12 -2.03 -5.29
CA ALA A 176 -10.06 -2.45 -4.38
C ALA A 176 -10.45 -2.17 -2.91
N ILE A 177 -10.95 -0.96 -2.63
CA ILE A 177 -11.42 -0.55 -1.28
C ILE A 177 -12.53 -1.47 -0.80
N GLU A 178 -13.58 -1.67 -1.61
CA GLU A 178 -14.73 -2.50 -1.24
C GLU A 178 -14.32 -3.93 -0.84
N LYS A 179 -13.35 -4.51 -1.54
CA LYS A 179 -12.82 -5.86 -1.23
C LYS A 179 -11.91 -5.90 -0.02
N SER A 180 -11.43 -4.74 0.42
CA SER A 180 -10.42 -4.59 1.47
C SER A 180 -11.02 -4.17 2.81
N LEU A 181 -12.29 -3.73 2.83
CA LEU A 181 -13.00 -3.37 4.04
C LEU A 181 -13.20 -4.59 4.94
N SER A 182 -12.97 -4.39 6.24
CA SER A 182 -13.46 -5.32 7.27
C SER A 182 -14.99 -5.38 7.25
N PHE A 183 -15.56 -6.44 7.82
CA PHE A 183 -17.02 -6.57 7.92
C PHE A 183 -17.65 -5.38 8.65
N ASP A 184 -17.07 -4.93 9.76
CA ASP A 184 -17.58 -3.80 10.53
C ASP A 184 -17.45 -2.47 9.76
N ALA A 185 -16.33 -2.26 9.04
CA ALA A 185 -16.17 -1.07 8.20
C ALA A 185 -17.15 -1.09 7.02
N ALA A 186 -17.39 -2.25 6.40
CA ALA A 186 -18.39 -2.41 5.36
C ALA A 186 -19.80 -2.15 5.89
N LEU A 187 -20.15 -2.67 7.07
CA LEU A 187 -21.43 -2.38 7.72
C LEU A 187 -21.57 -0.89 8.05
N ASN A 188 -20.53 -0.23 8.57
CA ASN A 188 -20.55 1.21 8.81
C ASN A 188 -20.68 2.01 7.51
N ASP A 189 -20.09 1.55 6.41
CA ASP A 189 -20.25 2.18 5.10
C ASP A 189 -21.67 2.00 4.53
N ILE A 190 -22.35 0.87 4.82
CA ILE A 190 -23.73 0.59 4.40
C ILE A 190 -24.75 1.31 5.30
N PHE A 191 -24.63 1.16 6.61
CA PHE A 191 -25.64 1.51 7.62
C PHE A 191 -25.29 2.76 8.43
N GLY A 192 -24.01 3.11 8.52
CA GLY A 192 -23.51 4.21 9.36
C GLY A 192 -23.76 5.61 8.78
N GLY A 193 -24.55 5.75 7.72
CA GLY A 193 -25.06 7.05 7.28
C GLY A 193 -24.01 8.04 6.79
N ARG A 194 -22.86 7.59 6.25
CA ARG A 194 -21.97 8.51 5.52
C ARG A 194 -22.49 8.77 4.11
N GLY A 195 -23.48 9.64 4.04
CA GLY A 195 -23.77 10.48 2.87
C GLY A 195 -24.54 9.82 1.75
N GLY A 196 -25.46 8.90 2.03
CA GLY A 196 -26.53 8.64 1.07
C GLY A 196 -27.28 9.95 0.83
N VAL A 197 -27.17 10.51 -0.37
CA VAL A 197 -27.81 11.76 -0.75
C VAL A 197 -29.08 11.41 -1.50
N ASP A 198 -30.19 12.02 -1.09
CA ASP A 198 -31.43 11.92 -1.84
C ASP A 198 -31.21 12.39 -3.28
N LEU A 199 -31.83 11.71 -4.24
CA LEU A 199 -31.81 12.09 -5.65
C LEU A 199 -32.70 13.32 -5.89
N THR A 200 -32.32 14.46 -5.31
CA THR A 200 -32.97 15.75 -5.62
C THR A 200 -32.69 16.14 -7.08
N ASP A 201 -33.49 17.05 -7.64
CA ASP A 201 -33.29 17.51 -9.01
C ASP A 201 -31.88 18.10 -9.23
N GLU A 202 -31.32 18.73 -8.19
CA GLU A 202 -29.97 19.29 -8.19
C GLU A 202 -28.89 18.20 -8.26
N VAL A 203 -29.04 17.14 -7.45
CA VAL A 203 -28.15 15.97 -7.45
C VAL A 203 -28.25 15.21 -8.77
N ILE A 204 -29.45 15.03 -9.33
CA ILE A 204 -29.65 14.40 -10.63
C ILE A 204 -28.95 15.21 -11.73
N ALA A 205 -29.10 16.53 -11.74
CA ALA A 205 -28.43 17.39 -12.71
C ALA A 205 -26.89 17.31 -12.60
N ASP A 206 -26.35 17.23 -11.39
CA ASP A 206 -24.92 17.01 -11.15
C ASP A 206 -24.44 15.65 -11.65
N LEU A 207 -25.21 14.58 -11.42
CA LEU A 207 -24.88 13.23 -11.86
C LEU A 207 -24.96 13.08 -13.38
N VAL A 208 -25.94 13.70 -14.04
CA VAL A 208 -26.03 13.76 -15.51
C VAL A 208 -24.81 14.46 -16.10
N ARG A 209 -24.35 15.56 -15.48
CA ARG A 209 -23.09 16.23 -15.87
C ARG A 209 -21.86 15.32 -15.68
N GLN A 210 -21.92 14.37 -14.76
CA GLN A 210 -20.89 13.35 -14.55
C GLN A 210 -21.02 12.12 -15.47
N GLY A 211 -22.02 12.11 -16.37
CA GLY A 211 -22.21 11.08 -17.39
C GLY A 211 -23.27 10.02 -17.08
N TRP A 212 -24.05 10.19 -16.01
CA TRP A 212 -25.15 9.27 -15.69
C TRP A 212 -26.37 9.50 -16.61
N ALA A 213 -27.12 8.45 -16.89
CA ALA A 213 -28.35 8.55 -17.67
C ALA A 213 -29.49 9.12 -16.82
N GLU A 214 -30.01 10.29 -17.19
CA GLU A 214 -31.11 10.98 -16.48
C GLU A 214 -32.33 10.07 -16.26
N LYS A 215 -32.70 9.30 -17.29
CA LYS A 215 -33.83 8.36 -17.24
C LYS A 215 -33.64 7.28 -16.15
N GLU A 216 -32.41 6.80 -15.96
CA GLU A 216 -32.10 5.78 -14.94
C GLU A 216 -32.13 6.38 -13.54
N LEU A 217 -31.62 7.60 -13.36
CA LEU A 217 -31.66 8.32 -12.08
C LEU A 217 -33.10 8.64 -11.63
N LEU A 218 -33.95 9.07 -12.57
CA LEU A 218 -35.36 9.35 -12.29
C LEU A 218 -36.12 8.07 -11.89
N ALA A 219 -35.85 6.95 -12.56
CA ALA A 219 -36.43 5.65 -12.21
C ALA A 219 -35.95 5.20 -10.82
N ALA A 220 -34.65 5.28 -10.54
CA ALA A 220 -34.08 4.93 -9.24
C ALA A 220 -34.67 5.78 -8.10
N ARG A 221 -34.89 7.07 -8.33
CA ARG A 221 -35.57 7.96 -7.38
C ARG A 221 -36.99 7.48 -7.06
N SER A 222 -37.76 7.08 -8.09
CA SER A 222 -39.10 6.54 -7.90
C SER A 222 -39.10 5.24 -7.09
N ASP A 223 -38.03 4.45 -7.19
CA ASP A 223 -37.83 3.22 -6.43
C ASP A 223 -37.25 3.46 -5.02
N GLY A 224 -37.14 4.73 -4.60
CA GLY A 224 -36.65 5.13 -3.29
C GLY A 224 -35.13 5.04 -3.12
N ALA A 225 -34.38 4.96 -4.23
CA ALA A 225 -32.93 4.90 -4.17
C ALA A 225 -32.31 6.22 -3.71
N ILE A 226 -31.18 6.11 -3.03
CA ILE A 226 -30.31 7.22 -2.67
C ILE A 226 -28.97 7.07 -3.40
N TYR A 227 -28.32 8.19 -3.72
CA TYR A 227 -26.99 8.16 -4.30
C TYR A 227 -25.93 8.07 -3.20
N SER A 228 -24.96 7.17 -3.34
CA SER A 228 -23.78 7.11 -2.48
C SER A 228 -22.57 7.72 -3.20
N PRO A 229 -22.13 8.95 -2.85
CA PRO A 229 -20.92 9.55 -3.40
C PRO A 229 -19.67 8.70 -3.14
N ALA A 230 -19.64 8.08 -1.95
CA ALA A 230 -18.56 7.21 -1.50
C ALA A 230 -18.41 5.93 -2.33
N ARG A 231 -19.47 5.48 -2.99
CA ARG A 231 -19.44 4.31 -3.91
C ARG A 231 -19.56 4.71 -5.38
N ASN A 232 -19.95 5.96 -5.65
CA ASN A 232 -20.42 6.40 -6.95
C ASN A 232 -21.47 5.43 -7.51
N SER A 233 -22.46 5.09 -6.68
CA SER A 233 -23.50 4.10 -7.01
C SER A 233 -24.84 4.48 -6.40
N LEU A 234 -25.91 3.95 -6.99
CA LEU A 234 -27.27 4.02 -6.45
C LEU A 234 -27.47 2.92 -5.42
N LEU A 235 -27.98 3.26 -4.24
CA LEU A 235 -28.35 2.34 -3.17
C LEU A 235 -29.87 2.27 -3.08
N TYR A 236 -30.42 1.08 -3.28
CA TYR A 236 -31.84 0.85 -3.17
C TYR A 236 -32.18 0.43 -1.73
N PRO A 237 -33.34 0.85 -1.20
CA PRO A 237 -33.81 0.38 0.09
C PRO A 237 -33.92 -1.14 0.04
N ALA A 238 -33.43 -1.82 1.09
CA ALA A 238 -33.63 -3.25 1.22
C ALA A 238 -35.14 -3.49 1.22
N PHE A 239 -35.66 -4.25 0.25
CA PHE A 239 -37.05 -4.66 0.25
C PHE A 239 -37.31 -5.44 1.54
N GLY A 240 -37.85 -4.76 2.54
CA GLY A 240 -38.46 -5.41 3.68
C GLY A 240 -39.60 -6.24 3.11
N ASN A 241 -39.57 -7.55 3.34
CA ASN A 241 -40.79 -8.36 3.23
C ASN A 241 -41.88 -7.65 4.04
N VAL A 242 -42.80 -6.99 3.35
CA VAL A 242 -44.07 -6.59 3.93
C VAL A 242 -44.91 -7.87 3.99
N PRO A 243 -45.48 -8.25 5.15
CA PRO A 243 -46.30 -9.44 5.29
C PRO A 243 -47.53 -9.43 4.38
#